data_AF-A0A128A2W1-F1
#
_entry.id   AF-A0A128A2W1-F1
#
_cell.length_a   1.000
_cell.length_b   1.000
_cell.length_c   1.000
_cell.angle_alpha   90.00
_cell.angle_beta   90.00
_cell.angle_gamma   90.00
#
_symmetry.space_group_name_H-M   'P 1'
#
loop_
_entity.id
_entity.type
_entity.pdbx_description
1 polymer ?
#
loop_
_entity_poly.entity_id
_entity_poly.type
_entity_poly.pdbx_seq_one_letter_code
_entity_poly.pdbx_strand_id
1 'polypeptide(L)'
;MKKIILNVITIVLVFILIFGVEASPVFAAGQFLLMPIRVQHGPTICAIEPQANAKFPTVGKQLLDETEYAVIDWKTKLNEGLGRHPVWNITLVKVPLRQQNGFDYTKCDITIHYLPQPQENPNGFIATGVTIPNFETGKTNIEIYYLDIQPNWVKTEWIENGQGYYAYVDKPYYTGLVATSTQLDSTIRHEMGHSFGLGHYIVPYDRLHSIINGLEDMPSIMIDTVTVLGVKHYDITSLDLAQIKSIYGNGGFDNQAKQTSGYQRVYELSASRQSYQPGEKITLNLDTNTFGQNSFAEIIVIDSNNTMMENIGVSKTNSTIYLDGKYQNNEKYLAELINPITGDFDFTSFTVGTPSKIQDANQETDNTVIPTWIKDNAKQWASNSISDDEFAKGLQYFISNKIILQNQSDSSHSNHIPNWVKNNAGLWASGQISDQEFVAGLQYLTDNKMISVQQ
;
A
#
# COMPACT_ATOMS: atom_id res chain seq x y z
N MET A 1 -10.27 -13.17 -41.89
CA MET A 1 -10.98 -11.92 -41.52
C MET A 1 -12.37 -12.27 -41.00
N LYS A 2 -12.55 -12.26 -39.68
CA LYS A 2 -13.82 -12.07 -38.95
C LYS A 2 -13.41 -11.74 -37.51
N LYS A 3 -13.77 -10.55 -37.03
CA LYS A 3 -13.61 -10.15 -35.62
C LYS A 3 -14.69 -10.90 -34.83
N ILE A 4 -14.29 -11.76 -33.91
CA ILE A 4 -15.16 -12.33 -32.88
C ILE A 4 -14.49 -12.01 -31.54
N ILE A 5 -15.24 -11.32 -30.68
CA ILE A 5 -14.89 -11.05 -29.29
C ILE A 5 -15.33 -12.28 -28.50
N LEU A 6 -14.39 -12.98 -27.85
CA LEU A 6 -14.74 -14.02 -26.88
C LEU A 6 -13.76 -14.01 -25.71
N ASN A 7 -14.33 -13.91 -24.51
CA ASN A 7 -13.68 -14.04 -23.21
C ASN A 7 -13.26 -15.50 -22.96
N VAL A 8 -11.97 -15.76 -22.73
CA VAL A 8 -11.50 -16.94 -21.98
C VAL A 8 -10.25 -16.59 -21.16
N ILE A 9 -10.35 -16.84 -19.87
CA ILE A 9 -9.38 -16.71 -18.79
C ILE A 9 -8.23 -17.72 -18.97
N THR A 10 -6.97 -17.26 -19.01
CA THR A 10 -5.80 -18.05 -18.54
C THR A 10 -4.67 -17.10 -18.11
N ILE A 11 -4.15 -17.41 -16.93
CA ILE A 11 -3.17 -16.70 -16.11
C ILE A 11 -1.82 -16.56 -16.84
N VAL A 12 -1.46 -15.32 -17.17
CA VAL A 12 -0.07 -14.84 -17.27
C VAL A 12 -0.08 -13.42 -16.70
N LEU A 13 0.64 -13.23 -15.58
CA LEU A 13 0.88 -11.93 -14.94
C LEU A 13 1.64 -11.02 -15.91
N VAL A 14 0.88 -10.27 -16.70
CA VAL A 14 1.26 -9.02 -17.34
C VAL A 14 0.06 -8.13 -17.12
N PHE A 15 0.25 -7.02 -16.39
CA PHE A 15 -0.78 -6.01 -16.15
C PHE A 15 -1.21 -5.40 -17.49
N ILE A 16 -2.17 -6.05 -18.15
CA ILE A 16 -2.97 -5.52 -19.24
C ILE A 16 -4.41 -5.95 -18.93
N LEU A 17 -5.18 -5.01 -18.38
CA LEU A 17 -6.63 -5.10 -18.24
C LEU A 17 -7.26 -5.22 -19.63
N ILE A 18 -7.48 -6.45 -20.10
CA ILE A 18 -8.43 -6.73 -21.19
C ILE A 18 -9.18 -8.02 -20.87
N PHE A 19 -10.41 -7.89 -20.39
CA PHE A 19 -11.47 -8.83 -20.77
C PHE A 19 -12.64 -8.03 -21.32
N GLY A 20 -13.05 -8.40 -22.54
CA GLY A 20 -14.14 -7.77 -23.26
C GLY A 20 -15.47 -8.09 -22.59
N VAL A 21 -16.03 -7.15 -21.85
CA VAL A 21 -17.43 -7.21 -21.45
C VAL A 21 -18.21 -6.43 -22.50
N GLU A 22 -19.27 -7.03 -23.05
CA GLU A 22 -20.30 -6.28 -23.80
C GLU A 22 -20.64 -5.03 -23.00
N ALA A 23 -20.36 -3.87 -23.60
CA ALA A 23 -20.44 -2.59 -22.93
C ALA A 23 -21.86 -2.38 -22.38
N SER A 24 -21.99 -2.58 -21.06
CA SER A 24 -23.04 -1.90 -20.33
C SER A 24 -22.78 -0.40 -20.51
N PRO A 25 -23.80 0.43 -20.81
CA PRO A 25 -23.62 1.83 -21.21
C PRO A 25 -23.10 2.76 -20.10
N VAL A 26 -22.57 2.22 -19.00
CA VAL A 26 -22.17 2.93 -17.79
C VAL A 26 -20.76 3.53 -17.90
N PHE A 27 -19.93 3.10 -18.85
CA PHE A 27 -18.54 3.58 -19.02
C PHE A 27 -18.32 4.57 -20.18
N ALA A 28 -19.37 5.23 -20.68
CA ALA A 28 -19.25 6.17 -21.80
C ALA A 28 -18.50 7.48 -21.45
N ALA A 29 -18.26 7.77 -20.16
CA ALA A 29 -17.51 8.92 -19.68
C ALA A 29 -16.40 8.48 -18.71
N GLY A 30 -15.22 9.07 -18.82
CA GLY A 30 -14.09 8.73 -17.93
C GLY A 30 -14.34 9.16 -16.49
N GLN A 31 -13.78 8.42 -15.53
CA GLN A 31 -13.99 8.61 -14.10
C GLN A 31 -12.72 8.33 -13.30
N PHE A 32 -12.60 8.94 -12.12
CA PHE A 32 -11.57 8.60 -11.15
C PHE A 32 -11.93 7.30 -10.43
N LEU A 33 -10.98 6.39 -10.32
CA LEU A 33 -11.00 5.30 -9.35
C LEU A 33 -10.86 5.84 -7.93
N LEU A 34 -11.13 4.98 -6.96
CA LEU A 34 -11.14 5.32 -5.56
C LEU A 34 -9.74 5.09 -4.94
N MET A 35 -9.30 6.06 -4.15
CA MET A 35 -8.05 6.01 -3.40
C MET A 35 -8.37 6.15 -1.91
N PRO A 36 -8.21 5.08 -1.10
CA PRO A 36 -8.62 5.06 0.31
C PRO A 36 -7.65 5.78 1.25
N ILE A 37 -6.51 6.28 0.75
CA ILE A 37 -5.60 7.15 1.49
C ILE A 37 -5.65 8.58 0.95
N ARG A 38 -5.45 9.54 1.85
CA ARG A 38 -5.24 10.95 1.51
C ARG A 38 -4.60 11.69 2.68
N VAL A 39 -3.90 12.79 2.40
CA VAL A 39 -3.41 13.70 3.45
C VAL A 39 -4.58 14.31 4.25
N GLN A 40 -4.38 14.53 5.54
CA GLN A 40 -5.42 14.99 6.48
C GLN A 40 -5.33 16.49 6.81
N HIS A 41 -4.24 17.14 6.40
CA HIS A 41 -3.97 18.56 6.56
C HIS A 41 -2.98 18.98 5.47
N GLY A 42 -2.62 20.27 5.42
CA GLY A 42 -1.55 20.76 4.55
C GLY A 42 -0.27 19.96 4.76
N PRO A 43 0.20 19.17 3.77
CA PRO A 43 1.21 18.16 4.03
C PRO A 43 2.63 18.72 4.00
N THR A 44 3.50 18.10 4.79
CA THR A 44 4.95 18.21 4.70
C THR A 44 5.49 17.05 3.88
N ILE A 45 6.00 17.37 2.69
CA ILE A 45 6.63 16.45 1.75
C ILE A 45 8.14 16.47 1.99
N CYS A 46 8.72 15.32 2.31
CA CYS A 46 10.15 15.14 2.49
C CYS A 46 10.75 14.43 1.27
N ALA A 47 11.47 15.16 0.43
CA ALA A 47 12.14 14.62 -0.75
C ALA A 47 13.58 14.22 -0.40
N ILE A 48 13.88 12.92 -0.44
CA ILE A 48 15.13 12.37 0.08
C ILE A 48 16.11 12.18 -1.05
N GLU A 49 17.24 12.90 -1.03
CA GLU A 49 18.26 12.78 -2.07
C GLU A 49 18.78 11.33 -2.17
N PRO A 50 18.75 10.68 -3.35
CA PRO A 50 19.27 9.32 -3.47
C PRO A 50 20.79 9.30 -3.35
N GLN A 51 21.34 8.14 -2.99
CA GLN A 51 22.79 7.92 -3.02
C GLN A 51 23.36 8.25 -4.41
N ALA A 52 24.58 8.79 -4.44
CA ALA A 52 25.21 9.20 -5.68
C ALA A 52 25.37 8.00 -6.63
N ASN A 53 24.77 8.11 -7.83
CA ASN A 53 24.95 7.12 -8.87
C ASN A 53 26.24 7.43 -9.65
N ALA A 54 27.17 6.47 -9.71
CA ALA A 54 28.45 6.65 -10.40
C ALA A 54 28.30 7.00 -11.90
N LYS A 55 27.25 6.50 -12.55
CA LYS A 55 26.94 6.82 -13.96
C LYS A 55 26.26 8.18 -14.10
N PHE A 56 25.52 8.62 -13.08
CA PHE A 56 24.71 9.84 -13.10
C PHE A 56 24.92 10.68 -11.83
N PRO A 57 26.09 11.32 -11.66
CA PRO A 57 26.45 11.97 -10.39
C PRO A 57 25.52 13.12 -9.98
N THR A 58 24.81 13.73 -10.94
CA THR A 58 23.93 14.88 -10.71
C THR A 58 22.45 14.50 -10.60
N VAL A 59 22.10 13.22 -10.74
CA VAL A 59 20.69 12.78 -10.80
C VAL A 59 19.92 13.15 -9.53
N GLY A 60 20.55 13.03 -8.35
CA GLY A 60 19.90 13.39 -7.09
C GLY A 60 19.45 14.85 -7.05
N LYS A 61 20.30 15.78 -7.50
CA LYS A 61 19.94 17.20 -7.61
C LYS A 61 18.79 17.42 -8.58
N GLN A 62 18.87 16.82 -9.78
CA GLN A 62 17.81 16.92 -10.78
C GLN A 62 16.47 16.48 -10.19
N LEU A 63 16.41 15.31 -9.55
CA LEU A 63 15.19 14.76 -8.96
C LEU A 63 14.58 15.65 -7.88
N LEU A 64 15.41 16.27 -7.04
CA LEU A 64 14.95 17.24 -6.04
C LEU A 64 14.40 18.52 -6.70
N ASP A 65 14.99 18.96 -7.81
CA ASP A 65 14.54 20.14 -8.54
C ASP A 65 13.21 19.86 -9.27
N GLU A 66 13.06 18.71 -9.95
CA GLU A 66 11.78 18.28 -10.56
C GLU A 66 10.67 18.14 -9.51
N THR A 67 11.00 17.65 -8.32
CA THR A 67 10.04 17.55 -7.21
C THR A 67 9.61 18.91 -6.68
N GLU A 68 10.53 19.87 -6.61
CA GLU A 68 10.17 21.26 -6.28
C GLU A 68 9.22 21.86 -7.32
N TYR A 69 9.47 21.62 -8.60
CA TYR A 69 8.56 22.05 -9.67
C TYR A 69 7.18 21.41 -9.54
N ALA A 70 7.09 20.10 -9.27
CA ALA A 70 5.81 19.43 -9.06
C ALA A 70 5.02 19.98 -7.86
N VAL A 71 5.70 20.26 -6.73
CA VAL A 71 5.07 20.88 -5.55
C VAL A 71 4.56 22.29 -5.88
N ILE A 72 5.37 23.09 -6.57
CA ILE A 72 4.98 24.45 -6.99
C ILE A 72 3.78 24.40 -7.93
N ASP A 73 3.76 23.46 -8.88
CA ASP A 73 2.68 23.32 -9.87
C ASP A 73 1.35 22.95 -9.19
N TRP A 74 1.34 21.91 -8.36
CA TRP A 74 0.16 21.54 -7.55
C TRP A 74 -0.32 22.69 -6.68
N LYS A 75 0.58 23.32 -5.93
CA LYS A 75 0.25 24.45 -5.04
C LYS A 75 -0.31 25.64 -5.81
N THR A 76 0.27 25.98 -6.96
CA THR A 76 -0.15 27.12 -7.78
C THR A 76 -1.52 26.87 -8.39
N LYS A 77 -1.72 25.72 -9.04
CA LYS A 77 -2.97 25.38 -9.73
C LYS A 77 -4.14 25.18 -8.75
N LEU A 78 -3.91 24.59 -7.57
CA LEU A 78 -4.96 24.45 -6.56
C LEU A 78 -5.42 25.80 -6.01
N ASN A 79 -4.50 26.76 -5.83
CA ASN A 79 -4.80 28.10 -5.33
C ASN A 79 -5.20 29.11 -6.43
N GLU A 80 -5.24 28.69 -7.70
CA GLU A 80 -5.63 29.56 -8.80
C GLU A 80 -7.05 30.12 -8.58
N GLY A 81 -7.19 31.43 -8.77
CA GLY A 81 -8.46 32.15 -8.58
C GLY A 81 -8.81 32.52 -7.13
N LEU A 82 -8.03 32.13 -6.12
CA LEU A 82 -8.30 32.44 -4.70
C LEU A 82 -7.77 33.80 -4.22
N GLY A 83 -7.05 34.54 -5.07
CA GLY A 83 -6.52 35.86 -4.73
C GLY A 83 -5.52 35.81 -3.57
N ARG A 84 -5.76 36.58 -2.50
CA ARG A 84 -4.86 36.72 -1.34
C ARG A 84 -5.13 35.72 -0.21
N HIS A 85 -6.02 34.75 -0.42
CA HIS A 85 -6.41 33.77 0.61
C HIS A 85 -6.10 32.33 0.14
N PRO A 86 -4.82 31.96 -0.02
CA PRO A 86 -4.46 30.59 -0.35
C PRO A 86 -4.82 29.65 0.82
N VAL A 87 -5.38 28.49 0.48
CA VAL A 87 -5.80 27.46 1.45
C VAL A 87 -5.17 26.09 1.17
N TRP A 88 -4.57 25.92 -0.02
CA TRP A 88 -3.89 24.68 -0.40
C TRP A 88 -2.41 24.81 -0.08
N ASN A 89 -2.07 24.58 1.18
CA ASN A 89 -0.69 24.65 1.66
C ASN A 89 0.01 23.32 1.46
N ILE A 90 1.20 23.36 0.87
CA ILE A 90 2.10 22.23 0.72
C ILE A 90 3.48 22.74 1.12
N THR A 91 4.17 22.01 1.99
CA THR A 91 5.53 22.30 2.45
C THR A 91 6.48 21.26 1.88
N LEU A 92 7.53 21.69 1.20
CA LEU A 92 8.59 20.81 0.73
C LEU A 92 9.83 20.94 1.61
N VAL A 93 10.36 19.80 2.05
CA VAL A 93 11.65 19.67 2.71
C VAL A 93 12.54 18.80 1.84
N LYS A 94 13.53 19.40 1.18
CA LYS A 94 14.60 18.64 0.52
C LYS A 94 15.53 18.11 1.61
N VAL A 95 15.84 16.81 1.60
CA VAL A 95 16.72 16.14 2.56
C VAL A 95 17.98 15.66 1.84
N PRO A 96 19.03 16.50 1.77
CA PRO A 96 20.30 16.13 1.15
C PRO A 96 20.97 14.96 1.86
N LEU A 97 21.81 14.20 1.16
CA LEU A 97 22.51 13.02 1.68
C LEU A 97 23.20 13.26 3.03
N ARG A 98 23.82 14.44 3.22
CA ARG A 98 24.55 14.79 4.44
C ARG A 98 23.65 15.05 5.65
N GLN A 99 22.37 15.30 5.43
CA GLN A 99 21.39 15.66 6.47
C GLN A 99 20.47 14.50 6.82
N GLN A 100 20.47 13.41 6.05
CA GLN A 100 19.60 12.24 6.30
C GLN A 100 19.88 11.60 7.65
N ASN A 101 21.15 11.49 8.04
CA ASN A 101 21.53 10.99 9.36
C ASN A 101 21.09 11.99 10.45
N GLY A 102 20.11 11.57 11.25
CA GLY A 102 19.54 12.40 12.32
C GLY A 102 18.38 13.29 11.89
N PHE A 103 17.91 13.16 10.65
CA PHE A 103 16.67 13.81 10.23
C PHE A 103 15.46 13.14 10.91
N ASP A 104 14.53 13.96 11.39
CA ASP A 104 13.31 13.49 12.05
C ASP A 104 12.20 13.28 11.02
N TYR A 105 12.13 12.07 10.48
CA TYR A 105 11.13 11.66 9.48
C TYR A 105 9.70 11.59 10.05
N THR A 106 9.52 11.66 11.37
CA THR A 106 8.17 11.68 11.97
C THR A 106 7.37 12.93 11.61
N LYS A 107 8.05 13.99 11.14
CA LYS A 107 7.45 15.25 10.68
C LYS A 107 6.97 15.22 9.22
N CYS A 108 7.30 14.16 8.49
CA CYS A 108 6.88 14.01 7.10
C CYS A 108 5.51 13.34 7.05
N ASP A 109 4.59 13.92 6.29
CA ASP A 109 3.31 13.29 5.94
C ASP A 109 3.47 12.44 4.68
N ILE A 110 4.30 12.93 3.77
CA ILE A 110 4.69 12.27 2.52
C ILE A 110 6.22 12.19 2.48
N THR A 111 6.76 11.00 2.22
CA THR A 111 8.19 10.81 1.91
C THR A 111 8.35 10.46 0.44
N ILE A 112 9.37 11.00 -0.23
CA ILE A 112 9.70 10.65 -1.63
C ILE A 112 11.10 10.07 -1.67
N HIS A 113 11.17 8.82 -2.11
CA HIS A 113 12.40 8.07 -2.36
C HIS A 113 12.62 7.95 -3.86
N TYR A 114 13.88 7.97 -4.28
CA TYR A 114 14.24 7.81 -5.69
C TYR A 114 15.11 6.58 -5.86
N LEU A 115 14.66 5.68 -6.73
CA LEU A 115 15.32 4.42 -7.03
C LEU A 115 15.58 4.35 -8.54
N PRO A 116 16.62 3.64 -9.01
CA PRO A 116 16.84 3.51 -10.45
C PRO A 116 15.65 2.82 -11.14
N GLN A 117 15.15 1.75 -10.53
CA GLN A 117 14.03 0.93 -10.98
C GLN A 117 13.47 0.17 -9.76
N PRO A 118 12.28 -0.46 -9.84
CA PRO A 118 11.75 -1.31 -8.78
C PRO A 118 12.76 -2.39 -8.37
N GLN A 119 12.77 -2.76 -7.09
CA GLN A 119 13.58 -3.90 -6.63
C GLN A 119 13.12 -5.19 -7.34
N GLU A 120 14.06 -6.10 -7.62
CA GLU A 120 13.83 -7.25 -8.50
C GLU A 120 12.54 -8.01 -8.14
N ASN A 121 11.54 -7.87 -9.01
CA ASN A 121 10.30 -8.63 -8.94
C ASN A 121 10.39 -9.78 -9.97
N PRO A 122 10.32 -11.06 -9.55
CA PRO A 122 10.31 -12.19 -10.47
C PRO A 122 9.13 -12.17 -11.48
N ASN A 123 8.10 -11.35 -11.25
CA ASN A 123 6.92 -11.21 -12.10
C ASN A 123 7.00 -10.07 -13.13
N GLY A 124 8.10 -9.31 -13.19
CA GLY A 124 8.29 -8.27 -14.21
C GLY A 124 7.45 -7.01 -14.00
N PHE A 125 7.28 -6.56 -12.75
CA PHE A 125 6.65 -5.27 -12.44
C PHE A 125 7.47 -4.12 -13.02
N ILE A 126 6.81 -3.25 -13.79
CA ILE A 126 7.40 -2.09 -14.43
C ILE A 126 6.53 -0.90 -14.11
N ALA A 127 7.13 0.12 -13.52
CA ALA A 127 6.47 1.36 -13.17
C ALA A 127 7.45 2.53 -13.27
N THR A 128 6.96 3.74 -13.47
CA THR A 128 7.77 4.96 -13.36
C THR A 128 7.75 5.53 -11.95
N GLY A 129 6.69 5.27 -11.19
CA GLY A 129 6.59 5.57 -9.76
C GLY A 129 5.54 4.70 -9.09
N VAL A 130 5.47 4.76 -7.77
CA VAL A 130 4.41 4.14 -6.98
C VAL A 130 4.16 4.94 -5.71
N THR A 131 2.88 5.08 -5.37
CA THR A 131 2.40 5.66 -4.12
C THR A 131 1.97 4.56 -3.18
N ILE A 132 2.67 4.46 -2.07
CA ILE A 132 2.56 3.42 -1.07
C ILE A 132 1.86 4.00 0.16
N PRO A 133 0.63 3.59 0.47
CA PRO A 133 -0.01 3.97 1.72
C PRO A 133 0.61 3.24 2.90
N ASN A 134 0.57 3.87 4.05
CA ASN A 134 0.73 3.20 5.34
C ASN A 134 -0.57 3.45 6.13
N PHE A 135 -1.52 2.49 6.06
CA PHE A 135 -2.83 2.66 6.69
C PHE A 135 -2.75 2.64 8.22
N GLU A 136 -1.66 2.11 8.81
CA GLU A 136 -1.39 2.15 10.26
C GLU A 136 -1.14 3.59 10.75
N THR A 137 -0.40 4.40 9.98
CA THR A 137 0.01 5.75 10.37
C THR A 137 -0.77 6.87 9.65
N GLY A 138 -1.45 6.55 8.56
CA GLY A 138 -2.10 7.53 7.68
C GLY A 138 -1.12 8.34 6.81
N LYS A 139 0.15 7.95 6.78
CA LYS A 139 1.21 8.58 5.97
C LYS A 139 1.36 7.88 4.63
N THR A 140 2.04 8.56 3.71
CA THR A 140 2.28 8.03 2.36
C THR A 140 3.76 8.04 2.03
N ASN A 141 4.27 6.96 1.45
CA ASN A 141 5.58 6.91 0.84
C ASN A 141 5.44 6.90 -0.69
N ILE A 142 6.28 7.64 -1.39
CA ILE A 142 6.33 7.64 -2.85
C ILE A 142 7.69 7.13 -3.27
N GLU A 143 7.72 6.16 -4.17
CA GLU A 143 8.94 5.78 -4.88
C GLU A 143 8.88 6.30 -6.31
N ILE A 144 9.93 6.98 -6.73
CA ILE A 144 10.09 7.46 -8.11
C ILE A 144 11.25 6.69 -8.74
N TYR A 145 10.99 6.06 -9.88
CA TYR A 145 11.97 5.29 -10.64
C TYR A 145 12.60 6.16 -11.72
N TYR A 146 13.87 6.53 -11.52
CA TYR A 146 14.52 7.56 -12.33
C TYR A 146 15.16 7.08 -13.63
N LEU A 147 15.18 5.77 -13.91
CA LEU A 147 15.61 5.26 -15.20
C LEU A 147 14.48 5.36 -16.24
N ASP A 148 14.87 5.75 -17.44
CA ASP A 148 13.99 5.89 -18.61
C ASP A 148 13.35 4.56 -18.96
N ILE A 149 12.06 4.60 -19.31
CA ILE A 149 11.28 3.42 -19.73
C ILE A 149 10.84 3.65 -21.16
N GLN A 150 11.05 2.65 -22.01
CA GLN A 150 10.60 2.69 -23.40
C GLN A 150 9.65 1.55 -23.72
N PRO A 151 8.65 1.78 -24.60
CA PRO A 151 7.78 0.72 -25.07
C PRO A 151 8.58 -0.27 -25.91
N ASN A 152 8.17 -1.53 -25.87
CA ASN A 152 8.73 -2.60 -26.68
C ASN A 152 7.61 -3.56 -27.08
N TRP A 153 7.09 -3.34 -28.29
CA TRP A 153 5.98 -4.10 -28.86
C TRP A 153 6.44 -5.48 -29.30
N VAL A 154 6.06 -6.50 -28.52
CA VAL A 154 6.39 -7.90 -28.80
C VAL A 154 5.18 -8.59 -29.43
N LYS A 155 5.40 -9.25 -30.58
CA LYS A 155 4.39 -10.11 -31.20
C LYS A 155 4.21 -11.37 -30.35
N THR A 156 3.01 -11.54 -29.80
CA THR A 156 2.60 -12.74 -29.06
C THR A 156 1.66 -13.54 -29.96
N GLU A 157 1.92 -14.85 -30.10
CA GLU A 157 1.13 -15.75 -30.94
C GLU A 157 0.55 -16.88 -30.10
N TRP A 158 -0.70 -17.27 -30.36
CA TRP A 158 -1.35 -18.40 -29.70
C TRP A 158 -2.28 -19.14 -30.65
N ILE A 159 -2.65 -20.38 -30.29
CA ILE A 159 -3.56 -21.22 -31.06
C ILE A 159 -4.80 -21.47 -30.21
N GLU A 160 -5.96 -21.16 -30.77
CA GLU A 160 -7.25 -21.43 -30.13
C GLU A 160 -8.17 -22.13 -31.15
N ASN A 161 -8.74 -23.28 -30.77
CA ASN A 161 -9.60 -24.09 -31.65
C ASN A 161 -8.98 -24.43 -33.02
N GLY A 162 -7.65 -24.62 -33.08
CA GLY A 162 -6.92 -24.92 -34.32
C GLY A 162 -6.70 -23.72 -35.24
N GLN A 163 -7.12 -22.52 -34.83
CA GLN A 163 -6.85 -21.27 -35.51
C GLN A 163 -5.70 -20.52 -34.81
N GLY A 164 -4.76 -20.00 -35.61
CA GLY A 164 -3.67 -19.16 -35.11
C GLY A 164 -4.11 -17.71 -34.93
N TYR A 165 -3.71 -17.10 -33.82
CA TYR A 165 -3.96 -15.71 -33.47
C TYR A 165 -2.64 -15.04 -33.10
N TYR A 166 -2.58 -13.72 -33.29
CA TYR A 166 -1.46 -12.91 -32.81
C TYR A 166 -1.94 -11.55 -32.32
N ALA A 167 -1.20 -10.99 -31.38
CA ALA A 167 -1.35 -9.61 -30.92
C ALA A 167 0.03 -8.98 -30.70
N TYR A 168 0.14 -7.67 -30.87
CA TYR A 168 1.29 -6.91 -30.40
C TYR A 168 1.00 -6.47 -28.97
N VAL A 169 1.86 -6.89 -28.05
CA VAL A 169 1.75 -6.60 -26.63
C VAL A 169 2.93 -5.71 -26.27
N ASP A 170 2.66 -4.55 -25.68
CA ASP A 170 3.74 -3.73 -25.14
C ASP A 170 4.36 -4.43 -23.93
N LYS A 171 5.67 -4.63 -23.98
CA LYS A 171 6.49 -5.17 -22.88
C LYS A 171 7.59 -4.16 -22.60
N PRO A 172 7.28 -3.06 -21.89
CA PRO A 172 8.22 -1.97 -21.67
C PRO A 172 9.51 -2.45 -21.00
N TYR A 173 10.56 -1.65 -21.06
CA TYR A 173 11.84 -1.97 -20.44
C TYR A 173 12.58 -0.71 -19.98
N TYR A 174 13.36 -0.85 -18.91
CA TYR A 174 14.28 0.20 -18.47
C TYR A 174 15.48 0.26 -19.42
N THR A 175 15.77 1.44 -19.96
CA THR A 175 16.87 1.61 -20.92
C THR A 175 18.25 1.66 -20.25
N GLY A 176 18.28 1.84 -18.92
CA GLY A 176 19.49 2.07 -18.15
C GLY A 176 20.04 3.50 -18.24
N LEU A 177 19.34 4.40 -18.93
CA LEU A 177 19.60 5.84 -18.97
C LEU A 177 18.67 6.58 -18.01
N VAL A 178 19.03 7.80 -17.60
CA VAL A 178 18.13 8.64 -16.79
C VAL A 178 16.94 9.07 -17.63
N ALA A 179 15.75 8.98 -17.04
CA ALA A 179 14.50 9.43 -17.63
C ALA A 179 14.56 10.91 -18.02
N THR A 180 13.81 11.27 -19.06
CA THR A 180 13.66 12.68 -19.46
C THR A 180 12.99 13.48 -18.34
N SER A 181 13.26 14.79 -18.25
CA SER A 181 12.54 15.68 -17.33
C SER A 181 11.03 15.52 -17.46
N THR A 182 10.52 15.42 -18.69
CA THR A 182 9.10 15.19 -18.97
C THR A 182 8.53 13.93 -18.31
N GLN A 183 9.23 12.79 -18.39
CA GLN A 183 8.79 11.55 -17.76
C GLN A 183 8.84 11.65 -16.22
N LEU A 184 9.94 12.21 -15.67
CA LEU A 184 10.09 12.41 -14.23
C LEU A 184 8.99 13.34 -13.70
N ASP A 185 8.79 14.47 -14.37
CA ASP A 185 7.80 15.49 -14.03
C ASP A 185 6.37 14.96 -14.03
N SER A 186 6.01 14.19 -15.05
CA SER A 186 4.71 13.54 -15.14
C SER A 186 4.52 12.59 -13.97
N THR A 187 5.52 11.73 -13.73
CA THR A 187 5.46 10.70 -12.70
C THR A 187 5.34 11.33 -11.32
N ILE A 188 6.19 12.30 -10.97
CA ILE A 188 6.17 12.94 -9.66
C ILE A 188 4.82 13.63 -9.41
N ARG A 189 4.26 14.33 -10.41
CA ARG A 189 2.93 14.96 -10.28
C ARG A 189 1.82 13.92 -10.08
N HIS A 190 1.87 12.82 -10.83
CA HIS A 190 0.93 11.70 -10.74
C HIS A 190 0.94 11.09 -9.34
N GLU A 191 2.11 10.67 -8.84
CA GLU A 191 2.23 10.05 -7.52
C GLU A 191 1.86 11.00 -6.37
N MET A 192 2.17 12.30 -6.50
CA MET A 192 1.67 13.30 -5.54
C MET A 192 0.14 13.36 -5.54
N GLY A 193 -0.50 13.23 -6.70
CA GLY A 193 -1.95 13.18 -6.84
C GLY A 193 -2.57 12.03 -6.04
N HIS A 194 -1.95 10.85 -6.06
CA HIS A 194 -2.36 9.72 -5.22
C HIS A 194 -2.29 10.02 -3.72
N SER A 195 -1.21 10.66 -3.26
CA SER A 195 -1.10 11.11 -1.86
C SER A 195 -2.20 12.10 -1.46
N PHE A 196 -2.73 12.87 -2.42
CA PHE A 196 -3.86 13.79 -2.21
C PHE A 196 -5.23 13.11 -2.35
N GLY A 197 -5.27 11.79 -2.56
CA GLY A 197 -6.50 11.00 -2.63
C GLY A 197 -7.12 10.88 -4.01
N LEU A 198 -6.37 11.17 -5.09
CA LEU A 198 -6.82 10.84 -6.44
C LEU A 198 -6.52 9.36 -6.74
N GLY A 199 -7.50 8.61 -7.25
CA GLY A 199 -7.22 7.33 -7.91
C GLY A 199 -6.86 7.56 -9.38
N HIS A 200 -6.56 6.49 -10.12
CA HIS A 200 -6.37 6.59 -11.56
C HIS A 200 -7.63 7.10 -12.25
N TYR A 201 -7.47 7.99 -13.23
CA TYR A 201 -8.56 8.37 -14.13
C TYR A 201 -8.64 7.33 -15.24
N ILE A 202 -9.76 6.61 -15.33
CA ILE A 202 -9.96 5.57 -16.35
C ILE A 202 -10.74 6.13 -17.52
N VAL A 203 -10.35 5.72 -18.72
CA VAL A 203 -11.03 6.04 -19.98
C VAL A 203 -11.29 4.77 -20.78
N PRO A 204 -12.25 4.78 -21.74
CA PRO A 204 -12.43 3.68 -22.67
C PRO A 204 -11.13 3.29 -23.39
N TYR A 205 -10.99 2.01 -23.71
CA TYR A 205 -9.78 1.42 -24.26
C TYR A 205 -9.29 2.09 -25.57
N ASP A 206 -10.20 2.41 -26.48
CA ASP A 206 -9.90 3.11 -27.74
C ASP A 206 -9.35 4.52 -27.52
N ARG A 207 -9.87 5.22 -26.52
CA ARG A 207 -9.37 6.52 -26.08
C ARG A 207 -8.01 6.41 -25.42
N LEU A 208 -7.82 5.44 -24.52
CA LEU A 208 -6.52 5.16 -23.90
C LEU A 208 -5.44 4.90 -24.96
N HIS A 209 -5.77 4.11 -25.98
CA HIS A 209 -4.88 3.90 -27.13
C HIS A 209 -4.55 5.18 -27.89
N SER A 210 -5.50 6.08 -28.07
CA SER A 210 -5.25 7.36 -28.73
C SER A 210 -4.29 8.23 -27.92
N ILE A 211 -4.47 8.26 -26.59
CA ILE A 211 -3.59 8.98 -25.65
C ILE A 211 -2.16 8.40 -25.67
N ILE A 212 -2.02 7.08 -25.50
CA ILE A 212 -0.70 6.40 -25.47
C ILE A 212 0.09 6.63 -26.77
N ASN A 213 -0.60 6.72 -27.91
CA ASN A 213 0.02 6.98 -29.21
C ASN A 213 0.20 8.48 -29.54
N GLY A 214 -0.12 9.38 -28.61
CA GLY A 214 -0.01 10.82 -28.79
C GLY A 214 -0.95 11.41 -29.83
N LEU A 215 -2.07 10.72 -30.09
CA LEU A 215 -3.14 11.19 -30.98
C LEU A 215 -4.17 12.05 -30.25
N GLU A 216 -4.20 11.98 -28.91
CA GLU A 216 -5.07 12.76 -28.05
C GLU A 216 -4.29 13.23 -26.82
N ASP A 217 -4.57 14.44 -26.34
CA ASP A 217 -4.02 14.94 -25.08
C ASP A 217 -4.58 14.16 -23.89
N MET A 218 -3.74 14.01 -22.86
CA MET A 218 -4.12 13.33 -21.64
C MET A 218 -5.13 14.19 -20.85
N PRO A 219 -6.36 13.70 -20.58
CA PRO A 219 -7.38 14.52 -19.93
C PRO A 219 -7.09 14.82 -18.46
N SER A 220 -6.23 14.02 -17.82
CA SER A 220 -5.91 14.07 -16.39
C SER A 220 -4.48 13.58 -16.19
N ILE A 221 -3.73 14.19 -15.26
CA ILE A 221 -2.40 13.69 -14.88
C ILE A 221 -2.46 12.27 -14.29
N MET A 222 -3.64 11.80 -13.87
CA MET A 222 -3.89 10.51 -13.25
C MET A 222 -4.24 9.39 -14.23
N ILE A 223 -4.07 9.55 -15.55
CA ILE A 223 -4.19 8.42 -16.48
C ILE A 223 -3.10 7.40 -16.15
N ASP A 224 -3.50 6.13 -16.02
CA ASP A 224 -2.61 5.00 -15.77
C ASP A 224 -1.88 4.60 -17.06
N THR A 225 -0.63 5.06 -17.21
CA THR A 225 0.23 4.70 -18.34
C THR A 225 1.70 4.80 -17.97
N VAL A 226 2.46 3.77 -18.35
CA VAL A 226 3.91 3.67 -18.08
C VAL A 226 4.74 4.20 -19.26
N THR A 227 4.18 4.16 -20.49
CA THR A 227 4.83 4.62 -21.72
C THR A 227 3.86 5.48 -22.52
N VAL A 228 4.28 6.69 -22.91
CA VAL A 228 3.48 7.56 -23.78
C VAL A 228 4.36 8.06 -24.92
N LEU A 229 3.93 7.77 -26.14
CA LEU A 229 4.64 8.15 -27.36
C LEU A 229 4.14 9.51 -27.83
N GLY A 230 5.02 10.50 -27.89
CA GLY A 230 4.76 11.75 -28.63
C GLY A 230 3.95 12.82 -27.90
N VAL A 231 3.45 12.56 -26.69
CA VAL A 231 2.82 13.60 -25.85
C VAL A 231 3.90 14.38 -25.10
N LYS A 232 3.79 15.72 -25.12
CA LYS A 232 4.74 16.64 -24.46
C LYS A 232 4.15 17.39 -23.27
N HIS A 233 2.86 17.22 -23.00
CA HIS A 233 2.12 17.95 -21.98
C HIS A 233 1.54 16.97 -20.95
N TYR A 234 2.17 16.92 -19.77
CA TYR A 234 1.79 16.07 -18.63
C TYR A 234 1.38 16.98 -17.47
N ASP A 235 0.34 17.77 -17.75
CA ASP A 235 -0.11 18.82 -16.87
C ASP A 235 -1.18 18.30 -15.91
N ILE A 236 -1.12 18.78 -14.67
CA ILE A 236 -2.30 18.77 -13.79
C ILE A 236 -3.40 19.57 -14.49
N THR A 237 -4.54 18.94 -14.74
CA THR A 237 -5.66 19.51 -15.50
C THR A 237 -6.80 19.98 -14.59
N SER A 238 -7.81 20.63 -15.17
CA SER A 238 -9.01 21.02 -14.44
C SER A 238 -9.80 19.83 -13.87
N LEU A 239 -9.70 18.64 -14.45
CA LEU A 239 -10.32 17.42 -13.91
C LEU A 239 -9.69 17.03 -12.58
N ASP A 240 -8.35 17.06 -12.51
CA ASP A 240 -7.60 16.74 -11.30
C ASP A 240 -7.92 17.72 -10.17
N LEU A 241 -7.89 19.02 -10.49
CA LEU A 241 -8.19 20.09 -9.53
C LEU A 241 -9.64 20.01 -9.03
N ALA A 242 -10.60 19.73 -9.93
CA ALA A 242 -12.00 19.57 -9.55
C ALA A 242 -12.19 18.38 -8.61
N GLN A 243 -11.51 17.26 -8.88
CA GLN A 243 -11.59 16.07 -8.04
C GLN A 243 -11.00 16.32 -6.64
N ILE A 244 -9.80 16.90 -6.54
CA ILE A 244 -9.22 17.29 -5.23
C ILE A 244 -10.14 18.26 -4.48
N LYS A 245 -10.66 19.29 -5.15
CA LYS A 245 -11.61 20.25 -4.55
C LYS A 245 -12.91 19.57 -4.11
N SER A 246 -13.34 18.49 -4.75
CA SER A 246 -14.51 17.71 -4.33
C SER A 246 -14.27 16.94 -3.02
N ILE A 247 -13.03 16.44 -2.81
CA ILE A 247 -12.61 15.66 -1.64
C ILE A 247 -12.52 16.56 -0.41
N TYR A 248 -11.79 17.67 -0.53
CA TYR A 248 -11.46 18.55 0.60
C TYR A 248 -12.40 19.76 0.74
N GLY A 249 -13.13 20.13 -0.31
CA GLY A 249 -13.95 21.33 -0.33
C GLY A 249 -13.13 22.64 -0.38
N ASN A 250 -13.81 23.75 -0.08
CA ASN A 250 -13.24 25.09 -0.30
C ASN A 250 -12.19 25.51 0.75
N GLY A 251 -12.03 24.76 1.84
CA GLY A 251 -11.04 25.08 2.88
C GLY A 251 -9.66 24.47 2.65
N GLY A 252 -9.44 23.79 1.52
CA GLY A 252 -8.17 23.13 1.22
C GLY A 252 -7.88 21.92 2.11
N PHE A 253 -6.62 21.51 2.17
CA PHE A 253 -6.21 20.30 2.89
C PHE A 253 -6.52 20.34 4.40
N ASP A 254 -6.53 21.51 5.01
CA ASP A 254 -6.81 21.70 6.45
C ASP A 254 -8.31 21.66 6.79
N ASN A 255 -9.18 21.63 5.78
CA ASN A 255 -10.60 21.39 6.00
C ASN A 255 -10.81 19.93 6.39
N GLN A 256 -11.82 19.65 7.22
CA GLN A 256 -12.22 18.27 7.45
C GLN A 256 -12.67 17.67 6.13
N ALA A 257 -11.80 16.85 5.54
CA ALA A 257 -12.09 16.15 4.30
C ALA A 257 -13.40 15.39 4.51
N LYS A 258 -14.34 15.54 3.58
CA LYS A 258 -15.63 14.88 3.73
C LYS A 258 -15.39 13.40 3.95
N GLN A 259 -16.08 12.79 4.91
CA GLN A 259 -16.10 11.33 4.99
C GLN A 259 -16.53 10.82 3.61
N THR A 260 -15.64 10.11 2.95
CA THR A 260 -15.91 9.51 1.66
C THR A 260 -16.83 8.34 1.94
N SER A 261 -18.13 8.54 1.72
CA SER A 261 -19.13 7.48 1.75
C SER A 261 -18.67 6.38 0.79
N GLY A 262 -18.16 5.26 1.31
CA GLY A 262 -17.68 4.14 0.50
C GLY A 262 -16.35 3.53 0.94
N TYR A 263 -15.49 4.25 1.69
CA TYR A 263 -14.24 3.67 2.18
C TYR A 263 -14.46 3.00 3.53
N GLN A 264 -14.13 1.72 3.62
CA GLN A 264 -14.22 0.94 4.84
C GLN A 264 -13.04 -0.01 4.93
N ARG A 265 -12.56 -0.19 6.16
CA ARG A 265 -11.63 -1.27 6.44
C ARG A 265 -12.39 -2.59 6.46
N VAL A 266 -12.03 -3.52 5.59
CA VAL A 266 -12.81 -4.75 5.38
C VAL A 266 -12.35 -5.95 6.23
N TYR A 267 -11.16 -5.92 6.84
CA TYR A 267 -10.63 -6.99 7.69
C TYR A 267 -10.57 -8.37 6.99
N GLU A 268 -10.29 -8.36 5.69
CA GLU A 268 -10.22 -9.54 4.82
C GLU A 268 -8.80 -10.07 4.66
N LEU A 269 -7.78 -9.27 4.96
CA LEU A 269 -6.37 -9.61 4.79
C LEU A 269 -5.74 -9.98 6.12
N SER A 270 -5.10 -11.14 6.19
CA SER A 270 -4.33 -11.57 7.37
C SER A 270 -3.07 -12.34 7.02
N ALA A 271 -2.00 -12.14 7.77
CA ALA A 271 -0.86 -13.05 7.73
C ALA A 271 -1.19 -14.35 8.47
N SER A 272 -0.84 -15.50 7.90
CA SER A 272 -1.12 -16.82 8.52
C SER A 272 -0.40 -17.01 9.86
N ARG A 273 0.73 -16.33 10.05
CA ARG A 273 1.52 -16.26 11.28
C ARG A 273 2.05 -14.83 11.46
N GLN A 274 2.34 -14.47 12.70
CA GLN A 274 2.94 -13.18 13.04
C GLN A 274 4.47 -13.15 12.85
N SER A 275 5.11 -14.31 12.89
CA SER A 275 6.57 -14.45 12.76
C SER A 275 6.94 -15.61 11.85
N TYR A 276 7.97 -15.40 11.04
CA TYR A 276 8.54 -16.35 10.10
C TYR A 276 10.07 -16.38 10.26
N GLN A 277 10.69 -17.51 9.96
CA GLN A 277 12.15 -17.59 9.88
C GLN A 277 12.65 -16.94 8.57
N PRO A 278 13.89 -16.43 8.52
CA PRO A 278 14.48 -15.92 7.28
C PRO A 278 14.43 -16.97 6.16
N GLY A 279 13.94 -16.56 4.99
CA GLY A 279 13.77 -17.43 3.83
C GLY A 279 12.60 -18.41 3.91
N GLU A 280 11.82 -18.39 4.98
CA GLU A 280 10.58 -19.13 5.07
C GLU A 280 9.51 -18.53 4.14
N LYS A 281 8.71 -19.39 3.52
CA LYS A 281 7.61 -18.96 2.67
C LYS A 281 6.51 -18.29 3.52
N ILE A 282 6.20 -17.03 3.22
CA ILE A 282 5.14 -16.31 3.91
C ILE A 282 3.80 -16.56 3.21
N THR A 283 2.74 -16.67 4.00
CA THR A 283 1.38 -16.91 3.50
C THR A 283 0.43 -15.86 4.04
N LEU A 284 -0.19 -15.11 3.14
CA LEU A 284 -1.30 -14.20 3.45
C LEU A 284 -2.62 -14.87 3.06
N ASN A 285 -3.63 -14.75 3.91
CA ASN A 285 -4.99 -15.18 3.65
C ASN A 285 -5.82 -13.95 3.27
N LEU A 286 -6.64 -14.09 2.23
CA LEU A 286 -7.55 -13.06 1.75
C LEU A 286 -8.97 -13.62 1.70
N ASP A 287 -9.91 -13.01 2.41
CA ASP A 287 -11.33 -13.31 2.26
C ASP A 287 -11.87 -12.62 1.00
N THR A 288 -12.04 -13.40 -0.07
CA THR A 288 -12.51 -12.91 -1.37
C THR A 288 -14.03 -12.95 -1.51
N ASN A 289 -14.80 -13.17 -0.43
CA ASN A 289 -16.26 -13.29 -0.51
C ASN A 289 -16.94 -11.98 -0.95
N THR A 290 -16.35 -10.84 -0.61
CA THR A 290 -16.81 -9.49 -0.99
C THR A 290 -16.39 -9.10 -2.41
N PHE A 291 -15.44 -9.84 -3.01
CA PHE A 291 -15.00 -9.57 -4.37
C PHE A 291 -16.11 -9.98 -5.36
N GLY A 292 -16.51 -9.03 -6.21
CA GLY A 292 -17.29 -9.31 -7.40
C GLY A 292 -16.49 -10.15 -8.41
N GLN A 293 -17.16 -10.72 -9.42
CA GLN A 293 -16.45 -11.51 -10.44
C GLN A 293 -15.37 -10.71 -11.19
N ASN A 294 -15.58 -9.39 -11.33
CA ASN A 294 -14.66 -8.49 -12.03
C ASN A 294 -13.94 -7.55 -11.06
N SER A 295 -14.02 -7.80 -9.75
CA SER A 295 -13.29 -7.01 -8.77
C SER A 295 -11.81 -7.42 -8.77
N PHE A 296 -10.94 -6.43 -8.82
CA PHE A 296 -9.51 -6.59 -8.57
C PHE A 296 -9.12 -5.66 -7.43
N ALA A 297 -8.11 -6.08 -6.69
CA ALA A 297 -7.45 -5.29 -5.66
C ALA A 297 -5.95 -5.51 -5.78
N GLU A 298 -5.19 -4.72 -5.04
CA GLU A 298 -3.75 -4.77 -4.99
C GLU A 298 -3.30 -4.98 -3.56
N ILE A 299 -2.30 -5.83 -3.36
CA ILE A 299 -1.59 -5.97 -2.09
C ILE A 299 -0.18 -5.45 -2.29
N ILE A 300 0.18 -4.42 -1.54
CA ILE A 300 1.52 -3.84 -1.50
C ILE A 300 2.19 -4.31 -0.22
N VAL A 301 3.32 -5.01 -0.35
CA VAL A 301 4.13 -5.46 0.81
C VAL A 301 5.28 -4.49 0.98
N ILE A 302 5.43 -3.93 2.19
CA ILE A 302 6.44 -2.91 2.50
C ILE A 302 7.30 -3.32 3.69
N ASP A 303 8.56 -2.92 3.67
CA ASP A 303 9.52 -3.14 4.76
C ASP A 303 9.37 -2.10 5.89
N SER A 304 10.23 -2.22 6.90
CA SER A 304 10.24 -1.30 8.05
C SER A 304 10.67 0.13 7.70
N ASN A 305 11.29 0.32 6.54
CA ASN A 305 11.68 1.62 5.99
C ASN A 305 10.60 2.20 5.06
N ASN A 306 9.41 1.59 4.99
CA ASN A 306 8.31 1.92 4.06
C ASN A 306 8.68 1.78 2.57
N THR A 307 9.70 0.97 2.26
CA THR A 307 10.07 0.63 0.88
C THR A 307 9.23 -0.53 0.39
N MET A 308 8.73 -0.46 -0.84
CA MET A 308 7.95 -1.53 -1.46
C MET A 308 8.85 -2.73 -1.79
N MET A 309 8.44 -3.89 -1.29
CA MET A 309 9.09 -5.19 -1.50
C MET A 309 8.34 -6.03 -2.53
N GLU A 310 7.02 -5.87 -2.60
CA GLU A 310 6.19 -6.59 -3.55
C GLU A 310 4.90 -5.83 -3.85
N ASN A 311 4.39 -6.05 -5.05
CA ASN A 311 3.13 -5.54 -5.54
C ASN A 311 2.38 -6.69 -6.20
N ILE A 312 1.20 -7.01 -5.69
CA ILE A 312 0.46 -8.23 -6.03
C ILE A 312 -0.96 -7.87 -6.41
N GLY A 313 -1.31 -8.07 -7.68
CA GLY A 313 -2.70 -8.04 -8.12
C GLY A 313 -3.46 -9.26 -7.59
N VAL A 314 -4.60 -9.02 -6.94
CA VAL A 314 -5.49 -10.05 -6.41
C VAL A 314 -6.89 -9.90 -6.98
N SER A 315 -7.58 -11.04 -7.12
CA SER A 315 -8.94 -11.14 -7.62
C SER A 315 -9.72 -12.15 -6.78
N LYS A 316 -10.99 -12.40 -7.14
CA LYS A 316 -11.86 -13.34 -6.43
C LYS A 316 -11.29 -14.76 -6.27
N THR A 317 -10.34 -15.17 -7.10
CA THR A 317 -9.74 -16.53 -7.05
C THR A 317 -8.53 -16.61 -6.11
N ASN A 318 -8.05 -15.49 -5.58
CA ASN A 318 -6.81 -15.39 -4.81
C ASN A 318 -7.04 -15.47 -3.29
N SER A 319 -7.64 -16.54 -2.79
CA SER A 319 -7.91 -16.69 -1.34
C SER A 319 -6.64 -16.85 -0.47
N THR A 320 -5.52 -17.23 -1.09
CA THR A 320 -4.23 -17.41 -0.43
C THR A 320 -3.13 -16.85 -1.32
N ILE A 321 -2.37 -15.91 -0.78
CA ILE A 321 -1.22 -15.30 -1.43
C ILE A 321 0.06 -15.84 -0.79
N TYR A 322 1.00 -16.24 -1.63
CA TYR A 322 2.30 -16.71 -1.21
C TYR A 322 3.35 -15.68 -1.55
N LEU A 323 4.04 -15.18 -0.53
CA LEU A 323 5.21 -14.33 -0.74
C LEU A 323 6.44 -15.24 -0.81
N ASP A 324 7.33 -14.93 -1.75
CA ASP A 324 8.54 -15.72 -1.98
C ASP A 324 9.57 -15.54 -0.86
N GLY A 325 10.69 -16.28 -0.91
CA GLY A 325 11.68 -16.33 0.17
C GLY A 325 12.64 -15.13 0.23
N LYS A 326 12.31 -13.98 -0.38
CA LYS A 326 13.20 -12.80 -0.40
C LYS A 326 13.25 -12.05 0.93
N TYR A 327 12.40 -12.40 1.88
CA TYR A 327 12.38 -11.82 3.22
C TYR A 327 13.43 -12.51 4.09
N GLN A 328 14.50 -11.78 4.38
CA GLN A 328 15.68 -12.28 5.07
C GLN A 328 16.10 -11.42 6.26
N ASN A 329 15.56 -10.20 6.35
CA ASN A 329 15.96 -9.24 7.36
C ASN A 329 15.15 -9.47 8.64
N ASN A 330 15.78 -9.25 9.78
CA ASN A 330 15.15 -9.28 11.10
C ASN A 330 14.27 -8.04 11.32
N GLU A 331 13.15 -7.93 10.60
CA GLU A 331 12.30 -6.73 10.60
C GLU A 331 10.80 -7.03 10.50
N LYS A 332 9.98 -5.99 10.73
CA LYS A 332 8.53 -5.97 10.51
C LYS A 332 8.23 -5.59 9.06
N TYR A 333 7.28 -6.29 8.46
CA TYR A 333 6.69 -5.97 7.17
C TYR A 333 5.20 -5.66 7.34
N LEU A 334 4.69 -4.76 6.51
CA LEU A 334 3.26 -4.49 6.36
C LEU A 334 2.80 -4.99 5.00
N ALA A 335 1.57 -5.50 4.94
CA ALA A 335 0.88 -5.81 3.70
C ALA A 335 -0.42 -5.02 3.66
N GLU A 336 -0.55 -4.13 2.69
CA GLU A 336 -1.61 -3.14 2.54
C GLU A 336 -2.48 -3.53 1.33
N LEU A 337 -3.77 -3.77 1.54
CA LEU A 337 -4.76 -4.11 0.52
C LEU A 337 -5.51 -2.85 0.07
N ILE A 338 -5.65 -2.66 -1.24
CA ILE A 338 -6.41 -1.56 -1.84
C ILE A 338 -7.33 -2.10 -2.93
N ASN A 339 -8.63 -1.88 -2.81
CA ASN A 339 -9.58 -2.09 -3.90
C ASN A 339 -9.93 -0.74 -4.55
N PRO A 340 -9.40 -0.42 -5.74
CA PRO A 340 -9.61 0.89 -6.35
C PRO A 340 -11.01 1.07 -6.95
N ILE A 341 -11.81 0.00 -7.05
CA ILE A 341 -13.19 0.08 -7.57
C ILE A 341 -14.16 0.44 -6.45
N THR A 342 -14.01 -0.17 -5.28
CA THR A 342 -14.92 0.04 -4.14
C THR A 342 -14.37 1.05 -3.13
N GLY A 343 -13.05 1.25 -3.13
CA GLY A 343 -12.34 2.03 -2.11
C GLY A 343 -12.22 1.27 -0.77
N ASP A 344 -12.52 -0.03 -0.76
CA ASP A 344 -12.23 -0.89 0.38
C ASP A 344 -10.71 -1.01 0.55
N PHE A 345 -10.28 -1.04 1.80
CA PHE A 345 -8.87 -1.24 2.14
C PHE A 345 -8.72 -2.15 3.34
N ASP A 346 -7.55 -2.74 3.49
CA ASP A 346 -7.19 -3.47 4.70
C ASP A 346 -5.68 -3.54 4.86
N PHE A 347 -5.20 -3.99 6.01
CA PHE A 347 -3.78 -4.21 6.21
C PHE A 347 -3.52 -5.22 7.31
N THR A 348 -2.38 -5.89 7.18
CA THR A 348 -1.85 -6.82 8.17
C THR A 348 -0.33 -6.64 8.27
N SER A 349 0.27 -7.25 9.29
CA SER A 349 1.72 -7.21 9.48
C SER A 349 2.26 -8.59 9.82
N PHE A 350 3.54 -8.81 9.49
CA PHE A 350 4.29 -9.99 9.92
C PHE A 350 5.75 -9.61 10.15
N THR A 351 6.47 -10.47 10.86
CA THR A 351 7.91 -10.33 11.14
C THR A 351 8.67 -11.48 10.52
N VAL A 352 9.87 -11.21 10.02
CA VAL A 352 10.80 -12.24 9.54
C VAL A 352 12.08 -12.14 10.33
N GLY A 353 12.69 -13.28 10.67
CA GLY A 353 13.89 -13.28 11.51
C GLY A 353 13.62 -13.52 12.98
N THR A 354 14.70 -13.66 13.75
CA THR A 354 14.56 -13.81 15.20
C THR A 354 14.07 -12.50 15.81
N PRO A 355 12.97 -12.51 16.60
CA PRO A 355 12.85 -11.51 17.65
C PRO A 355 14.00 -11.78 18.61
N SER A 356 15.08 -11.00 18.56
CA SER A 356 16.20 -11.20 19.49
C SER A 356 16.89 -9.90 19.82
N LYS A 357 16.55 -9.35 21.00
CA LYS A 357 17.31 -9.59 22.23
C LYS A 357 16.41 -9.42 23.47
N ILE A 358 15.99 -10.53 24.07
CA ILE A 358 16.18 -10.65 25.51
C ILE A 358 17.59 -11.25 25.63
N GLN A 359 18.57 -10.39 25.88
CA GLN A 359 19.86 -10.83 26.43
C GLN A 359 19.87 -10.46 27.90
N ASP A 360 20.10 -11.48 28.71
CA ASP A 360 20.46 -11.48 30.12
C ASP A 360 19.45 -10.89 31.12
N ALA A 361 18.47 -11.72 31.47
CA ALA A 361 18.35 -12.11 32.86
C ALA A 361 18.22 -13.63 32.93
N ASN A 362 19.26 -14.29 33.44
CA ASN A 362 19.09 -15.56 34.11
C ASN A 362 18.03 -15.37 35.20
N GLN A 363 16.78 -15.72 34.93
CA GLN A 363 15.86 -16.19 35.95
C GLN A 363 15.04 -17.33 35.37
N GLU A 364 15.15 -18.47 36.04
CA GLU A 364 14.32 -19.65 35.94
C GLU A 364 12.85 -19.29 35.67
N THR A 365 12.36 -19.57 34.47
CA THR A 365 10.95 -19.94 34.28
C THR A 365 10.89 -21.43 33.98
N ASP A 366 11.27 -22.18 35.00
CA ASP A 366 10.84 -23.57 35.14
C ASP A 366 9.31 -23.57 35.30
N ASN A 367 8.61 -24.17 34.33
CA ASN A 367 7.24 -24.68 34.45
C ASN A 367 6.11 -23.72 34.94
N THR A 368 5.91 -22.53 34.35
CA THR A 368 4.60 -21.87 34.42
C THR A 368 3.60 -22.55 33.47
N VAL A 369 3.02 -23.65 33.92
CA VAL A 369 1.92 -24.34 33.24
C VAL A 369 0.72 -23.40 33.19
N ILE A 370 0.33 -22.95 31.99
CA ILE A 370 -0.91 -22.17 31.81
C ILE A 370 -2.09 -23.08 32.17
N PRO A 371 -2.93 -22.73 33.16
CA PRO A 371 -4.06 -23.55 33.52
C PRO A 371 -5.02 -23.75 32.34
N THR A 372 -5.54 -24.97 32.21
CA THR A 372 -6.44 -25.35 31.11
C THR A 372 -7.69 -24.47 31.03
N TRP A 373 -8.19 -23.97 32.17
CA TRP A 373 -9.35 -23.08 32.22
C TRP A 373 -9.13 -21.76 31.46
N ILE A 374 -7.89 -21.26 31.35
CA ILE A 374 -7.58 -20.05 30.58
C ILE A 374 -7.68 -20.33 29.09
N LYS A 375 -7.23 -21.52 28.68
CA LYS A 375 -7.31 -22.00 27.29
C LYS A 375 -8.75 -22.31 26.89
N ASP A 376 -9.54 -22.84 27.81
CA ASP A 376 -10.99 -23.03 27.63
C ASP A 376 -11.72 -21.68 27.52
N ASN A 377 -11.36 -20.69 28.34
CA ASN A 377 -11.90 -19.34 28.21
C ASN A 377 -11.54 -18.70 26.87
N ALA A 378 -10.30 -18.84 26.38
CA ALA A 378 -9.90 -18.38 25.06
C ALA A 378 -10.73 -19.03 23.94
N LYS A 379 -10.99 -20.34 24.05
CA LYS A 379 -11.86 -21.07 23.12
C LYS A 379 -13.27 -20.50 23.10
N GLN A 380 -13.86 -20.32 24.28
CA GLN A 380 -15.22 -19.81 24.44
C GLN A 380 -15.32 -18.35 24.00
N TRP A 381 -14.27 -17.56 24.19
CA TRP A 381 -14.24 -16.16 23.77
C TRP A 381 -14.15 -16.06 22.25
N ALA A 382 -13.33 -16.90 21.62
CA ALA A 382 -13.25 -17.01 20.17
C ALA A 382 -14.57 -17.44 19.52
N SER A 383 -15.37 -18.26 20.20
CA SER A 383 -16.72 -18.64 19.75
C SER A 383 -17.83 -17.68 20.17
N ASN A 384 -17.49 -16.48 20.68
CA ASN A 384 -18.43 -15.49 21.21
C ASN A 384 -19.37 -16.03 22.31
N SER A 385 -18.94 -17.06 23.03
CA SER A 385 -19.69 -17.72 24.09
C SER A 385 -19.45 -17.11 25.48
N ILE A 386 -18.36 -16.34 25.63
CA ILE A 386 -18.09 -15.50 26.81
C ILE A 386 -17.77 -14.07 26.38
N SER A 387 -17.97 -13.10 27.27
CA SER A 387 -17.73 -11.68 27.00
C SER A 387 -16.25 -11.29 27.06
N ASP A 388 -15.91 -10.10 26.57
CA ASP A 388 -14.55 -9.55 26.69
C ASP A 388 -14.14 -9.39 28.16
N ASP A 389 -15.06 -8.99 29.04
CA ASP A 389 -14.83 -8.90 30.49
C ASP A 389 -14.56 -10.27 31.13
N GLU A 390 -15.16 -11.34 30.61
CA GLU A 390 -14.91 -12.70 31.08
C GLU A 390 -13.55 -13.23 30.62
N PHE A 391 -13.16 -12.92 29.39
CA PHE A 391 -11.82 -13.22 28.89
C PHE A 391 -10.73 -12.38 29.58
N ALA A 392 -11.02 -11.12 29.92
CA ALA A 392 -10.12 -10.23 30.65
C ALA A 392 -9.66 -10.80 32.01
N LYS A 393 -10.48 -11.63 32.67
CA LYS A 393 -10.07 -12.35 33.89
C LYS A 393 -8.91 -13.33 33.66
N GLY A 394 -8.82 -13.91 32.47
CA GLY A 394 -7.67 -14.74 32.04
C GLY A 394 -6.40 -13.89 31.84
N LEU A 395 -6.55 -12.68 31.30
CA LEU A 395 -5.43 -11.73 31.19
C LEU A 395 -4.94 -11.23 32.55
N GLN A 396 -5.86 -10.97 33.49
CA GLN A 396 -5.51 -10.67 34.88
C GLN A 396 -4.65 -11.77 35.49
N TYR A 397 -4.99 -13.04 35.24
CA TYR A 397 -4.18 -14.16 35.71
C TYR A 397 -2.76 -14.10 35.13
N PHE A 398 -2.59 -13.84 33.82
CA PHE A 398 -1.27 -13.72 33.21
C PHE A 398 -0.43 -12.60 33.86
N ILE A 399 -1.05 -11.47 34.19
CA ILE A 399 -0.39 -10.34 34.86
C ILE A 399 -0.07 -10.68 36.33
N SER A 400 -1.03 -11.20 37.09
CA SER A 400 -0.84 -11.55 38.51
C SER A 400 0.23 -12.61 38.73
N ASN A 401 0.38 -13.54 37.79
CA ASN A 401 1.40 -14.59 37.85
C ASN A 401 2.71 -14.19 37.14
N LYS A 402 2.86 -12.93 36.72
CA LYS A 402 4.05 -12.40 36.03
C LYS A 402 4.42 -13.19 34.76
N ILE A 403 3.42 -13.77 34.12
CA ILE A 403 3.56 -14.43 32.81
C ILE A 403 3.63 -13.36 31.70
N ILE A 404 2.90 -12.25 31.89
CA ILE A 404 3.09 -11.00 31.15
C ILE A 404 3.28 -9.83 32.12
N LEU A 405 4.02 -8.81 31.71
CA LEU A 405 4.34 -7.60 32.46
C LEU A 405 3.48 -6.44 31.96
N GLN A 406 2.87 -5.70 32.88
CA GLN A 406 2.10 -4.49 32.59
C GLN A 406 2.69 -3.31 33.37
N ASN A 407 3.07 -2.24 32.69
CA ASN A 407 3.60 -1.03 33.32
C ASN A 407 2.47 -0.24 34.01
N GLN A 408 2.60 0.03 35.31
CA GLN A 408 1.54 0.60 36.15
C GLN A 408 1.34 2.13 36.05
N SER A 409 1.94 2.80 35.06
CA SER A 409 2.07 4.27 35.08
C SER A 409 0.92 5.07 34.47
N ASP A 410 -0.10 4.46 33.84
CA ASP A 410 -1.12 5.22 33.10
C ASP A 410 -2.57 4.82 33.47
N SER A 411 -3.37 5.83 33.85
CA SER A 411 -4.72 5.72 34.41
C SER A 411 -5.85 5.64 33.36
N SER A 412 -5.56 5.29 32.10
CA SER A 412 -6.59 5.10 31.06
C SER A 412 -6.88 3.62 30.88
N HIS A 413 -7.82 3.09 31.67
CA HIS A 413 -8.31 1.73 31.53
C HIS A 413 -9.39 1.70 30.45
N SER A 414 -9.15 0.98 29.34
CA SER A 414 -10.21 0.53 28.45
C SER A 414 -10.26 -1.00 28.52
N ASN A 415 -11.39 -1.56 28.96
CA ASN A 415 -11.64 -3.01 28.94
C ASN A 415 -11.84 -3.55 27.51
N HIS A 416 -11.51 -2.77 26.48
CA HIS A 416 -11.79 -3.15 25.11
C HIS A 416 -10.60 -3.92 24.53
N ILE A 417 -10.78 -5.22 24.36
CA ILE A 417 -9.81 -6.09 23.74
C ILE A 417 -10.10 -6.11 22.23
N PRO A 418 -9.15 -5.71 21.37
CA PRO A 418 -9.39 -5.67 19.93
C PRO A 418 -9.81 -7.04 19.37
N ASN A 419 -10.79 -7.05 18.46
CA ASN A 419 -11.35 -8.29 17.88
C ASN A 419 -10.30 -9.20 17.22
N TRP A 420 -9.18 -8.66 16.71
CA TRP A 420 -8.13 -9.49 16.12
C TRP A 420 -7.41 -10.37 17.17
N VAL A 421 -7.40 -9.96 18.44
CA VAL A 421 -6.87 -10.77 19.55
C VAL A 421 -7.74 -12.01 19.77
N LYS A 422 -9.05 -11.92 19.47
CA LYS A 422 -10.02 -13.03 19.56
C LYS A 422 -9.71 -14.14 18.57
N ASN A 423 -9.26 -13.80 17.37
CA ASN A 423 -8.80 -14.78 16.38
C ASN A 423 -7.57 -15.53 16.90
N ASN A 424 -6.58 -14.81 17.43
CA ASN A 424 -5.37 -15.42 18.01
C ASN A 424 -5.68 -16.31 19.22
N ALA A 425 -6.64 -15.92 20.07
CA ALA A 425 -7.12 -16.73 21.18
C ALA A 425 -7.76 -18.05 20.70
N GLY A 426 -8.51 -18.03 19.59
CA GLY A 426 -9.06 -19.23 18.97
C GLY A 426 -7.99 -20.16 18.38
N LEU A 427 -6.98 -19.60 17.73
CA LEU A 427 -5.83 -20.35 17.21
C LEU A 427 -5.00 -20.98 18.34
N TRP A 428 -4.78 -20.24 19.43
CA TRP A 428 -4.12 -20.75 20.62
C TRP A 428 -4.92 -21.88 21.28
N ALA A 429 -6.22 -21.69 21.46
CA ALA A 429 -7.09 -22.69 22.08
C ALA A 429 -7.23 -23.98 21.25
N SER A 430 -7.11 -23.88 19.93
CA SER A 430 -7.10 -25.04 19.02
C SER A 430 -5.72 -25.70 18.88
N GLY A 431 -4.70 -25.18 19.56
CA GLY A 431 -3.33 -25.71 19.53
C GLY A 431 -2.54 -25.37 18.26
N GLN A 432 -3.03 -24.44 17.45
CA GLN A 432 -2.36 -23.96 16.25
C GLN A 432 -1.29 -22.90 16.55
N ILE A 433 -1.41 -22.22 17.69
CA ILE A 433 -0.40 -21.34 18.28
C ILE A 433 0.00 -21.94 19.63
N SER A 434 1.30 -21.96 19.92
CA SER A 434 1.84 -22.44 21.19
C SER A 434 1.55 -21.47 22.35
N ASP A 435 1.62 -21.98 23.58
CA ASP A 435 1.46 -21.18 24.79
C ASP A 435 2.46 -20.02 24.84
N GLN A 436 3.70 -20.24 24.40
CA GLN A 436 4.74 -19.22 24.34
C GLN A 436 4.42 -18.13 23.30
N GLU A 437 3.97 -18.50 22.11
CA GLU A 437 3.61 -17.55 21.05
C GLU A 437 2.39 -16.70 21.44
N PHE A 438 1.39 -17.31 22.08
CA PHE A 438 0.22 -16.59 22.56
C PHE A 438 0.57 -15.59 23.68
N VAL A 439 1.36 -16.02 24.66
CA VAL A 439 1.86 -15.15 25.74
C VAL A 439 2.72 -14.00 25.20
N ALA A 440 3.60 -14.27 24.24
CA ALA A 440 4.41 -13.23 23.59
C ALA A 440 3.54 -12.19 22.86
N GLY A 441 2.47 -12.63 22.19
CA GLY A 441 1.49 -11.73 21.57
C GLY A 441 0.77 -10.85 22.58
N LEU A 442 0.38 -11.41 23.73
CA LEU A 442 -0.22 -10.64 24.83
C LEU A 442 0.77 -9.64 25.45
N GLN A 443 2.04 -10.03 25.63
CA GLN A 443 3.08 -9.13 26.11
C GLN A 443 3.26 -7.93 25.18
N TYR A 444 3.37 -8.17 23.86
CA TYR A 444 3.48 -7.11 22.86
C TYR A 444 2.30 -6.14 22.91
N LEU A 445 1.08 -6.68 23.04
CA LEU A 445 -0.15 -5.90 23.15
C LEU A 445 -0.16 -4.99 24.39
N THR A 446 0.33 -5.50 25.51
CA THR A 446 0.46 -4.73 26.75
C THR A 446 1.56 -3.67 26.64
N ASP A 447 2.71 -3.99 26.03
CA ASP A 447 3.82 -3.06 25.83
C ASP A 447 3.44 -1.87 24.94
N ASN A 448 2.63 -2.12 23.90
CA ASN A 448 2.14 -1.11 22.97
C ASN A 448 0.84 -0.42 23.43
N LYS A 449 0.41 -0.64 24.69
CA LYS A 449 -0.80 -0.04 25.29
C LYS A 449 -2.10 -0.33 24.53
N MET A 450 -2.13 -1.42 23.78
CA MET A 450 -3.29 -1.84 22.99
C MET A 450 -4.29 -2.65 23.80
N ILE A 451 -3.84 -3.30 24.88
CA ILE A 451 -4.68 -3.92 25.91
C ILE A 451 -4.19 -3.47 27.29
N SER A 452 -5.13 -3.14 28.17
CA SER A 452 -4.86 -2.85 29.58
C SER A 452 -6.00 -3.43 30.39
N VAL A 453 -5.67 -4.22 31.41
CA VAL A 453 -6.66 -4.84 32.28
C VAL A 453 -6.52 -4.24 33.67
N GLN A 454 -7.65 -3.93 34.30
CA GLN A 454 -7.65 -3.47 35.69
C GLN A 454 -7.22 -4.63 36.59
N GLN A 455 -6.23 -4.37 37.46
CA GLN A 455 -5.77 -5.33 38.46
C GLN A 455 -6.80 -5.55 39.57
#